data_AF-U9U4L4-F1
#
_entry.id   AF-U9U4L4-F1
#
_cell.length_a   1.000
_cell.length_b   1.000
_cell.length_c   1.000
_cell.angle_alpha   90.00
_cell.angle_beta   90.00
_cell.angle_gamma   90.00
#
_symmetry.space_group_name_H-M   'P 1'
#
loop_
_entity.id
_entity.type
_entity.pdbx_description
1 polymer ?
#
loop_
_entity_poly.entity_id
_entity_poly.type
_entity_poly.pdbx_seq_one_letter_code
_entity_poly.pdbx_strand_id
1 'polypeptide(L)'
;MSQQQDHHVQEEQQQPQQQYQIQYQKISKLLELVSDSEEEDTDLIQPNNQITCLNDIAIRNEIITEHFGFLPISFVDDIINSINELIYIAIAGMDNFVNSELKNKKEVEQGTHQIETLLENLVDKYFERFEIYTLHKILAIRENVTVVLKHNE
;
A
#
# COMPACT_ATOMS: atom_id res chain seq x y z
N MET A 1 -42.84 -25.74 -26.02
CA MET A 1 -42.21 -24.94 -27.10
C MET A 1 -42.11 -23.52 -26.54
N SER A 2 -40.95 -23.14 -26.00
CA SER A 2 -39.84 -22.43 -26.71
C SER A 2 -40.25 -20.97 -26.98
N GLN A 3 -39.59 -19.89 -26.54
CA GLN A 3 -38.19 -19.51 -26.23
C GLN A 3 -38.20 -18.23 -25.32
N GLN A 4 -37.30 -18.02 -24.35
CA GLN A 4 -36.06 -17.18 -24.36
C GLN A 4 -36.30 -15.72 -24.84
N GLN A 5 -35.79 -14.61 -24.27
CA GLN A 5 -34.63 -14.16 -23.45
C GLN A 5 -35.06 -12.76 -22.86
N ASP A 6 -34.50 -12.13 -21.82
CA ASP A 6 -33.10 -11.83 -21.48
C ASP A 6 -33.02 -11.43 -19.99
N HIS A 7 -32.00 -11.94 -19.30
CA HIS A 7 -31.60 -11.54 -17.94
C HIS A 7 -30.10 -11.23 -18.00
N HIS A 8 -29.73 -9.95 -17.98
CA HIS A 8 -28.40 -9.36 -17.70
C HIS A 8 -28.50 -7.87 -18.09
N VAL A 9 -28.02 -6.85 -17.38
CA VAL A 9 -26.86 -6.64 -16.49
C VAL A 9 -27.21 -5.44 -15.60
N GLN A 10 -27.04 -5.52 -14.27
CA GLN A 10 -26.88 -4.35 -13.40
C GLN A 10 -26.04 -4.73 -12.18
N GLU A 11 -24.74 -4.93 -12.36
CA GLU A 11 -23.76 -4.88 -11.29
C GLU A 11 -22.53 -4.17 -11.83
N GLU A 12 -22.32 -2.92 -11.42
CA GLU A 12 -21.01 -2.25 -11.30
C GLU A 12 -21.26 -0.77 -10.99
N GLN A 13 -21.28 -0.40 -9.70
CA GLN A 13 -21.12 1.00 -9.26
C GLN A 13 -20.83 1.20 -7.76
N GLN A 14 -20.62 0.14 -6.95
CA GLN A 14 -20.47 0.28 -5.49
C GLN A 14 -19.03 0.26 -4.94
N GLN A 15 -18.01 -0.06 -5.75
CA GLN A 15 -16.63 -0.16 -5.26
C GLN A 15 -15.94 1.18 -4.88
N PRO A 16 -16.13 2.31 -5.59
CA PRO A 16 -15.38 3.54 -5.29
C PRO A 16 -15.68 4.09 -3.89
N GLN A 17 -16.95 4.04 -3.47
CA GLN A 17 -17.39 4.59 -2.18
C GLN A 17 -16.86 3.80 -0.99
N GLN A 18 -16.74 2.48 -1.12
CA GLN A 18 -16.18 1.63 -0.06
C GLN A 18 -14.69 1.94 0.15
N GLN A 19 -13.95 2.22 -0.92
CA GLN A 19 -12.53 2.55 -0.82
C GLN A 19 -12.29 3.88 -0.10
N TYR A 20 -13.09 4.91 -0.37
CA TYR A 20 -13.03 6.16 0.40
C TYR A 20 -13.37 5.94 1.88
N GLN A 21 -14.38 5.11 2.18
CA GLN A 21 -14.76 4.82 3.56
C GLN A 21 -13.62 4.13 4.33
N ILE A 22 -12.92 3.18 3.70
CA ILE A 22 -11.78 2.49 4.29
C ILE A 22 -10.62 3.46 4.55
N GLN A 23 -10.35 4.38 3.61
CA GLN A 23 -9.30 5.40 3.77
C GLN A 23 -9.57 6.32 4.98
N TYR A 24 -10.80 6.81 5.14
CA TYR A 24 -11.15 7.65 6.29
C TYR A 24 -11.04 6.91 7.62
N GLN A 25 -11.40 5.63 7.67
CA GLN A 25 -11.27 4.82 8.88
C GLN A 25 -9.80 4.58 9.29
N LYS A 26 -8.90 4.39 8.31
CA LYS A 26 -7.46 4.24 8.57
C LYS A 26 -6.85 5.52 9.16
N ILE A 27 -7.21 6.68 8.60
CA ILE A 27 -6.71 7.98 9.07
C ILE A 27 -7.17 8.26 10.50
N SER A 28 -8.44 8.02 10.83
CA SER A 28 -8.95 8.23 12.20
C SER A 28 -8.22 7.38 13.25
N LYS A 29 -7.90 6.13 12.91
CA LYS A 29 -7.21 5.21 13.84
C LYS A 29 -5.75 5.59 14.07
N LEU A 30 -5.08 6.15 13.07
CA LEU A 30 -3.73 6.71 13.24
C LEU A 30 -3.75 7.95 14.13
N LEU A 31 -4.78 8.78 14.03
CA LEU A 31 -4.95 9.97 14.87
C LEU A 31 -5.09 9.60 16.35
N GLU A 32 -5.81 8.51 16.65
CA GLU A 32 -6.08 8.02 18.00
C GLU A 32 -4.82 7.42 18.66
N LEU A 33 -3.97 6.72 17.89
CA LEU A 33 -2.71 6.16 18.37
C LEU A 33 -1.65 7.21 18.70
N VAL A 34 -1.73 8.39 18.10
CA VAL A 34 -0.80 9.51 18.36
C VAL A 34 -1.16 10.23 19.66
N SER A 35 -2.42 10.19 20.09
CA SER A 35 -2.89 10.83 21.34
C SER A 35 -2.47 10.13 22.63
N ASP A 36 -2.06 8.86 22.60
CA ASP A 36 -1.74 8.09 23.81
C ASP A 36 -0.25 8.15 24.22
N SER A 37 0.57 8.97 23.56
CA SER A 37 2.04 8.93 23.70
C SER A 37 2.68 9.97 24.64
N GLU A 38 1.92 10.83 25.34
CA GLU A 38 2.52 11.89 26.17
C GLU A 38 2.05 11.86 27.63
N GLU A 39 2.83 11.20 28.50
CA GLU A 39 2.92 11.59 29.90
C GLU A 39 4.36 12.06 30.23
N GLU A 40 4.40 13.31 30.71
CA GLU A 40 5.43 14.05 31.43
C GLU A 40 6.75 14.42 30.71
N ASP A 41 6.93 15.71 30.39
CA ASP A 41 7.50 16.66 31.36
C ASP A 41 7.26 18.11 30.92
N THR A 42 7.01 18.98 31.91
CA THR A 42 6.49 20.35 31.75
C THR A 42 7.54 21.34 31.24
N ASP A 43 7.28 22.00 30.10
CA ASP A 43 7.50 23.44 29.93
C ASP A 43 6.92 23.96 28.58
N LEU A 44 5.90 24.82 28.69
CA LEU A 44 5.38 25.76 27.68
C LEU A 44 5.29 25.26 26.22
N ILE A 45 4.21 24.55 25.87
CA ILE A 45 3.82 24.34 24.46
C ILE A 45 2.43 24.94 24.20
N GLN A 46 2.38 25.89 23.27
CA GLN A 46 1.16 26.54 22.80
C GLN A 46 0.33 25.56 21.93
N PRO A 47 -1.01 25.53 22.06
CA PRO A 47 -1.89 24.59 21.34
C PRO A 47 -1.94 24.78 19.81
N ASN A 48 -1.27 25.81 19.27
CA ASN A 48 -1.27 26.13 17.83
C ASN A 48 -0.28 25.30 16.98
N ASN A 49 0.73 24.66 17.59
CA ASN A 49 1.79 24.03 16.78
C ASN A 49 1.36 22.69 16.16
N GLN A 50 0.52 21.90 16.85
CA GLN A 50 0.02 20.63 16.30
C GLN A 50 -0.96 20.82 15.14
N ILE A 51 -1.79 21.87 15.17
CA ILE A 51 -2.73 22.18 14.08
C ILE A 51 -1.99 22.72 12.85
N THR A 52 -0.92 23.50 13.06
CA THR A 52 -0.10 24.04 11.96
C THR A 52 0.69 22.92 11.26
N CYS A 53 1.29 21.99 12.02
CA CYS A 53 2.08 20.90 11.42
C CYS A 53 1.22 19.88 10.66
N LEU A 54 -0.01 19.61 11.10
CA LEU A 54 -0.95 18.74 10.38
C LEU A 54 -1.39 19.35 9.04
N ASN A 55 -1.66 20.66 9.02
CA ASN A 55 -1.94 21.38 7.77
C ASN A 55 -0.74 21.34 6.82
N ASP A 56 0.49 21.47 7.33
CA ASP A 56 1.70 21.42 6.50
C ASP A 56 1.96 20.02 5.88
N ILE A 57 1.56 18.94 6.57
CA ILE A 57 1.65 17.57 6.04
C ILE A 57 0.59 17.34 4.95
N ALA A 58 -0.66 17.75 5.21
CA ALA A 58 -1.74 17.59 4.25
C ALA A 58 -1.47 18.37 2.95
N ILE A 59 -1.01 19.62 3.06
CA ILE A 59 -0.64 20.47 1.92
C ILE A 59 0.51 19.84 1.12
N ARG A 60 1.53 19.28 1.79
CA ARG A 60 2.64 18.61 1.09
C ARG A 60 2.17 17.41 0.29
N ASN A 61 1.27 16.59 0.84
CA ASN A 61 0.72 15.44 0.14
C ASN A 61 -0.14 15.86 -1.06
N GLU A 62 -0.90 16.95 -0.95
CA GLU A 62 -1.67 17.51 -2.06
C GLU A 62 -0.76 17.98 -3.20
N ILE A 63 0.29 18.76 -2.89
CA ILE A 63 1.27 19.23 -3.88
C ILE A 63 1.96 18.06 -4.59
N ILE A 64 2.38 17.04 -3.84
CA ILE A 64 3.01 15.84 -4.39
C ILE A 64 2.03 15.10 -5.30
N THR A 65 0.78 14.97 -4.89
CA THR A 65 -0.27 14.30 -5.67
C THR A 65 -0.61 15.07 -6.93
N GLU A 66 -0.70 16.40 -6.88
CA GLU A 66 -0.89 17.26 -8.05
C GLU A 66 0.29 17.13 -9.02
N HIS A 67 1.52 17.14 -8.49
CA HIS A 67 2.73 17.05 -9.32
C HIS A 67 2.85 15.70 -10.05
N PHE A 68 2.58 14.59 -9.35
CA PHE A 68 2.70 13.25 -9.91
C PHE A 68 1.45 12.80 -10.68
N GLY A 69 0.29 13.41 -10.42
CA GLY A 69 -1.00 12.97 -10.96
C GLY A 69 -1.52 11.66 -10.37
N PHE A 70 -0.89 11.17 -9.30
CA PHE A 70 -1.29 9.98 -8.56
C PHE A 70 -0.91 10.12 -7.09
N LEU A 71 -1.60 9.37 -6.23
CA LEU A 71 -1.27 9.28 -4.81
C LEU A 71 -0.01 8.40 -4.64
N PRO A 72 1.07 8.91 -3.99
CA PRO A 72 2.30 8.15 -3.78
C PRO A 72 2.11 6.77 -3.15
N ILE A 73 1.17 6.66 -2.20
CA ILE A 73 0.85 5.38 -1.55
C ILE A 73 0.28 4.37 -2.54
N SER A 74 -0.59 4.80 -3.46
CA SER A 74 -1.18 3.92 -4.47
C SER A 74 -0.13 3.37 -5.44
N PHE A 75 0.86 4.18 -5.82
CA PHE A 75 1.98 3.71 -6.64
C PHE A 75 2.78 2.60 -5.94
N VAL A 76 3.05 2.76 -4.65
CA VAL A 76 3.76 1.74 -3.86
C VAL A 76 2.91 0.48 -3.70
N ASP A 77 1.61 0.62 -3.43
CA ASP A 77 0.66 -0.49 -3.34
C ASP A 77 0.64 -1.31 -4.63
N ASP A 78 0.59 -0.66 -5.80
CA ASP A 78 0.61 -1.33 -7.11
C ASP A 78 1.89 -2.16 -7.32
N ILE A 79 3.04 -1.65 -6.84
CA ILE A 79 4.31 -2.39 -6.87
C ILE A 79 4.23 -3.60 -5.94
N ILE A 80 3.78 -3.43 -4.70
CA ILE A 80 3.68 -4.52 -3.72
C ILE A 80 2.77 -5.63 -4.25
N ASN A 81 1.60 -5.26 -4.80
CA ASN A 81 0.67 -6.20 -5.42
C ASN A 81 1.32 -6.95 -6.58
N SER A 82 2.03 -6.23 -7.46
CA SER A 82 2.73 -6.85 -8.61
C SER A 82 3.81 -7.84 -8.17
N ILE A 83 4.49 -7.58 -7.06
CA ILE A 83 5.52 -8.46 -6.52
C ILE A 83 4.91 -9.71 -5.89
N ASN A 84 3.81 -9.56 -5.15
CA ASN A 84 3.09 -10.70 -4.58
C ASN A 84 2.59 -11.66 -5.69
N GLU A 85 2.01 -11.12 -6.76
CA GLU A 85 1.62 -11.92 -7.92
C GLU A 85 2.82 -12.64 -8.57
N LEU A 86 3.95 -11.95 -8.70
CA LEU A 86 5.17 -12.54 -9.27
C LEU A 86 5.71 -13.69 -8.42
N ILE A 87 5.64 -13.58 -7.08
CA ILE A 87 6.04 -14.64 -6.16
C ILE A 87 5.20 -15.91 -6.42
N TYR A 88 3.87 -15.78 -6.46
CA TYR A 88 3.00 -16.92 -6.69
C TYR A 88 3.25 -17.59 -8.05
N ILE A 89 3.46 -16.78 -9.10
CA ILE A 89 3.81 -17.29 -10.43
C ILE A 89 5.16 -18.04 -10.39
N ALA A 90 6.17 -17.49 -9.72
CA ALA A 90 7.48 -18.10 -9.63
C ALA A 90 7.47 -19.41 -8.84
N ILE A 91 6.78 -19.45 -7.70
CA ILE A 91 6.62 -20.65 -6.88
C ILE A 91 5.85 -21.72 -7.64
N ALA A 92 4.76 -21.37 -8.33
CA ALA A 92 4.01 -22.33 -9.14
C ALA A 92 4.85 -22.89 -10.29
N GLY A 93 5.63 -22.04 -10.98
CA GLY A 93 6.56 -22.50 -12.02
C GLY A 93 7.62 -23.47 -11.47
N MET A 94 8.16 -23.15 -10.30
CA MET A 94 9.13 -24.00 -9.60
C MET A 94 8.50 -25.32 -9.14
N ASP A 95 7.31 -25.30 -8.53
CA ASP A 95 6.59 -26.49 -8.08
C ASP A 95 6.34 -27.45 -9.25
N ASN A 96 5.86 -26.94 -10.38
CA ASN A 96 5.63 -27.74 -11.58
C ASN A 96 6.91 -28.40 -12.11
N PHE A 97 8.01 -27.66 -12.16
CA PHE A 97 9.31 -28.16 -12.61
C PHE A 97 9.87 -29.23 -11.66
N VAL A 98 9.82 -28.99 -10.35
CA VAL A 98 10.36 -29.93 -9.37
C VAL A 98 9.52 -31.22 -9.33
N ASN A 99 8.20 -31.11 -9.45
CA ASN A 99 7.30 -32.27 -9.54
C ASN A 99 7.48 -33.08 -10.84
N SER A 100 7.96 -32.49 -11.93
CA SER A 100 8.26 -33.25 -13.16
C SER A 100 9.57 -34.02 -13.06
N GLU A 101 10.56 -33.50 -12.34
CA GLU A 101 11.90 -34.11 -12.23
C GLU A 101 12.02 -35.10 -11.07
N LEU A 102 11.31 -34.88 -9.95
CA LEU A 102 11.47 -35.64 -8.72
C LEU A 102 10.34 -36.65 -8.49
N LYS A 103 10.71 -37.85 -8.00
CA LYS A 103 9.77 -38.95 -7.73
C LYS A 103 9.13 -38.88 -6.34
N ASN A 104 9.73 -38.16 -5.40
CA ASN A 104 9.26 -38.09 -4.02
C ASN A 104 8.32 -36.91 -3.78
N LYS A 105 7.04 -37.08 -4.14
CA LYS A 105 6.03 -36.00 -4.07
C LYS A 105 5.90 -35.34 -2.69
N LYS A 106 6.00 -36.12 -1.61
CA LYS A 106 5.81 -35.58 -0.24
C LYS A 106 6.94 -34.66 0.19
N GLU A 107 8.17 -35.03 -0.13
CA GLU A 107 9.34 -34.20 0.19
C GLU A 107 9.37 -32.93 -0.67
N VAL A 108 8.95 -33.04 -1.94
CA VAL A 108 8.80 -31.89 -2.85
C VAL A 108 7.75 -30.90 -2.36
N GLU A 109 6.57 -31.39 -1.99
CA GLU A 109 5.48 -30.53 -1.47
C GLU A 109 5.93 -29.81 -0.19
N GLN A 110 6.55 -30.54 0.74
CA GLN A 110 7.07 -29.95 1.98
C GLN A 110 8.19 -28.94 1.74
N GLY A 111 9.11 -29.21 0.81
CA GLY A 111 10.21 -28.31 0.48
C GLY A 111 9.72 -27.04 -0.24
N THR A 112 8.81 -27.19 -1.19
CA THR A 112 8.25 -26.08 -1.96
C THR A 112 7.42 -25.15 -1.07
N HIS A 113 6.63 -25.71 -0.17
CA HIS A 113 5.87 -24.91 0.80
C HIS A 113 6.79 -24.14 1.76
N GLN A 114 7.90 -24.74 2.22
CA GLN A 114 8.89 -24.02 3.02
C GLN A 114 9.53 -22.86 2.25
N ILE A 115 9.82 -23.04 0.96
CA ILE A 115 10.37 -21.98 0.11
C ILE A 115 9.36 -20.85 -0.07
N GLU A 116 8.09 -21.18 -0.33
CA GLU A 116 6.99 -20.20 -0.41
C GLU A 116 6.94 -19.33 0.85
N THR A 117 6.82 -19.96 2.02
CA THR A 117 6.77 -19.24 3.30
C THR A 117 8.02 -18.40 3.54
N LEU A 118 9.21 -18.90 3.18
CA LEU A 118 10.46 -18.14 3.33
C LEU A 118 10.50 -16.92 2.39
N LEU A 119 10.02 -17.08 1.16
CA LEU A 119 10.04 -16.04 0.15
C LEU A 119 9.03 -14.93 0.47
N GLU A 120 7.80 -15.29 0.86
CA GLU A 120 6.78 -14.35 1.34
C GLU A 120 7.31 -13.51 2.51
N ASN A 121 7.82 -14.15 3.56
CA ASN A 121 8.38 -13.46 4.72
C ASN A 121 9.54 -12.52 4.37
N LEU A 122 10.38 -12.92 3.42
CA LEU A 122 11.52 -12.13 3.00
C LEU A 122 11.08 -10.90 2.23
N VAL A 123 10.16 -11.10 1.28
CA VAL A 123 9.64 -10.03 0.44
C VAL A 123 8.86 -9.03 1.29
N ASP A 124 7.92 -9.47 2.12
CA ASP A 124 7.16 -8.58 3.02
C ASP A 124 8.07 -7.65 3.81
N LYS A 125 9.11 -8.22 4.44
CA LYS A 125 10.08 -7.46 5.24
C LYS A 125 10.86 -6.42 4.44
N TYR A 126 11.28 -6.75 3.22
CA TYR A 126 12.04 -5.81 2.40
C TYR A 126 11.14 -4.79 1.70
N PHE A 127 9.92 -5.19 1.36
CA PHE A 127 8.95 -4.31 0.72
C PHE A 127 8.29 -3.34 1.70
N GLU A 128 8.16 -3.70 2.98
CA GLU A 128 7.84 -2.74 4.06
C GLU A 128 8.91 -1.63 4.14
N ARG A 129 10.20 -2.00 4.08
CA ARG A 129 11.30 -1.02 4.08
C ARG A 129 11.33 -0.18 2.81
N PHE A 130 11.01 -0.80 1.67
CA PHE A 130 10.89 -0.10 0.40
C PHE A 130 9.74 0.91 0.42
N GLU A 131 8.57 0.55 0.96
CA GLU A 131 7.43 1.43 1.12
C GLU A 131 7.82 2.66 1.93
N ILE A 132 8.35 2.44 3.14
CA ILE A 132 8.77 3.53 4.02
C ILE A 132 9.82 4.40 3.34
N TYR A 133 10.87 3.81 2.76
CA TYR A 133 11.93 4.59 2.12
C TYR A 133 11.41 5.41 0.94
N THR A 134 10.57 4.81 0.09
CA THR A 134 10.03 5.46 -1.11
C THR A 134 9.15 6.63 -0.73
N LEU A 135 8.20 6.43 0.19
CA LEU A 135 7.26 7.49 0.61
C LEU A 135 7.95 8.62 1.38
N HIS A 136 8.99 8.33 2.17
CA HIS A 136 9.61 9.33 3.03
C HIS A 136 10.85 10.00 2.43
N LYS A 137 11.47 9.42 1.39
CA LYS A 137 12.73 9.93 0.82
C LYS A 137 12.68 10.20 -0.67
N ILE A 138 11.91 9.43 -1.44
CA ILE A 138 11.82 9.58 -2.90
C ILE A 138 10.63 10.45 -3.26
N LEU A 139 9.43 10.04 -2.81
CA LEU A 139 8.15 10.73 -3.06
C LEU A 139 7.83 11.70 -1.91
N ALA A 140 8.83 12.45 -1.48
CA ALA A 140 8.72 13.42 -0.39
C ALA A 140 9.40 14.75 -0.74
N ILE A 141 8.79 15.86 -0.31
CA ILE A 141 9.37 17.19 -0.43
C ILE A 141 10.24 17.47 0.80
N ARG A 142 11.49 17.91 0.58
CA ARG A 142 12.39 18.33 1.66
C ARG A 142 11.89 19.62 2.30
N GLU A 143 12.08 19.72 3.61
CA GLU A 143 11.82 20.96 4.35
C GLU A 143 12.71 22.09 3.80
N ASN A 144 12.12 23.28 3.66
CA ASN A 144 12.78 24.50 3.18
C ASN A 144 13.10 24.55 1.67
N VAL A 145 12.37 23.80 0.84
CA VAL A 145 12.41 23.97 -0.62
C VAL A 145 11.15 24.69 -1.08
N THR A 146 11.30 25.81 -1.77
CA THR A 146 10.19 26.47 -2.47
C THR A 146 9.84 25.68 -3.72
N VAL A 147 8.70 25.00 -3.71
CA VAL A 147 8.18 24.28 -4.87
C VAL A 147 7.20 25.20 -5.60
N VAL A 148 7.46 25.47 -6.88
CA VAL A 148 6.53 26.17 -7.77
C VAL A 148 6.14 25.20 -8.86
N LEU A 149 4.89 24.73 -8.85
CA LEU A 149 4.35 23.88 -9.90
C LEU A 149 3.98 24.74 -11.11
N LYS A 150 4.28 24.25 -12.31
CA LYS A 150 3.60 24.75 -13.51
C LYS A 150 2.19 24.18 -13.46
N HIS A 151 1.18 25.04 -13.27
CA HIS A 151 -0.20 24.60 -13.45
C HIS A 151 -0.36 24.09 -14.88
N ASN A 152 -0.58 22.80 -15.02
CA ASN A 152 -1.09 22.24 -16.27
C ASN A 152 -2.61 22.29 -16.15
N GLU A 153 -3.22 23.20 -16.92
CA GLU A 153 -4.66 23.26 -17.13
C GLU A 153 -5.23 21.93 -17.67
#